data_AF-A0A1C5WC49-F1
#
_entry.id   AF-A0A1C5WC49-F1
#
_cell.length_a   1.000
_cell.length_b   1.000
_cell.length_c   1.000
_cell.angle_alpha   90.00
_cell.angle_beta   90.00
_cell.angle_gamma   90.00
#
_symmetry.space_group_name_H-M   'P 1'
#
loop_
_entity.id
_entity.type
_entity.pdbx_description
1 polymer ?
#
loop_
_entity_poly.entity_id
_entity_poly.type
_entity_poly.pdbx_seq_one_letter_code
_entity_poly.pdbx_strand_id
1 'polypeptide(L)'
;MIMGYNRKMRLAALVTVFMVFWTFVCGMTAFGAQSESGSAAEQRVFDMAGLLSDEEKDKVEESIASSRKKTGMDVVAVTAFHDGKRSAMEYADDFYDQNGYGTGSKKSGVLVLLYMDAPGQRGGESWISTSGNMIRILTDSRIEAIQDDMAEYLRYMDYSGAFMRFAEDIEYYVDQGIQRGQYNYDTETGEISVYKSIRWYEAAFALIVPAMIAGSVCLGVKGRYSMKQSQRDRSNALLAYRADTRFMFSNCNDLLLNKFVTSVPIPRNTGGSGGSGGGHSSSGRSSTHTSSGGHSHGGGGRRF
;
A
#
# COMPACT_ATOMS: atom_id res chain seq x y z
N MET A 1 -17.98 -10.27 62.49
CA MET A 1 -19.02 -9.51 61.76
C MET A 1 -18.62 -9.46 60.29
N ILE A 2 -19.01 -10.47 59.50
CA ILE A 2 -18.50 -10.71 58.14
C ILE A 2 -19.48 -10.13 57.11
N MET A 3 -19.11 -8.97 56.57
CA MET A 3 -18.88 -8.72 55.15
C MET A 3 -19.92 -9.27 54.13
N GLY A 4 -21.04 -8.57 54.00
CA GLY A 4 -21.91 -8.61 52.82
C GLY A 4 -21.43 -7.63 51.74
N TYR A 5 -20.24 -7.84 51.18
CA TYR A 5 -19.71 -6.95 50.13
C TYR A 5 -20.32 -7.33 48.78
N ASN A 6 -21.22 -6.47 48.29
CA ASN A 6 -22.07 -6.65 47.11
C ASN A 6 -21.32 -7.15 45.86
N ARG A 7 -21.70 -8.33 45.36
CA ARG A 7 -21.19 -8.94 44.11
C ARG A 7 -21.21 -7.99 42.90
N LYS A 8 -22.17 -7.08 42.82
CA LYS A 8 -22.30 -6.10 41.72
C LYS A 8 -21.18 -5.06 41.70
N MET A 9 -20.72 -4.61 42.88
CA MET A 9 -19.59 -3.68 42.99
C MET A 9 -18.26 -4.35 42.68
N ARG A 10 -18.11 -5.64 43.02
CA ARG A 10 -16.92 -6.43 42.65
C ARG A 10 -16.82 -6.62 41.14
N LEU A 11 -17.94 -6.88 40.46
CA LEU A 11 -17.97 -7.02 39.00
C LEU A 11 -17.67 -5.68 38.29
N ALA A 12 -18.27 -4.59 38.77
CA ALA A 12 -18.03 -3.25 38.21
C ALA A 12 -16.56 -2.82 38.38
N ALA A 13 -15.98 -3.04 39.57
CA ALA A 13 -14.57 -2.74 39.82
C ALA A 13 -13.61 -3.58 38.95
N LEU A 14 -13.94 -4.85 38.72
CA LEU A 14 -13.14 -5.76 37.90
C LEU A 14 -13.20 -5.39 36.41
N VAL A 15 -14.37 -4.94 35.92
CA VAL A 15 -14.54 -4.43 34.54
C VAL A 15 -13.78 -3.11 34.35
N THR A 16 -13.81 -2.19 35.32
CA THR A 16 -13.06 -0.93 35.22
C THR A 16 -11.55 -1.14 35.25
N VAL A 17 -11.05 -2.09 36.06
CA VAL A 17 -9.62 -2.42 36.10
C VAL A 17 -9.18 -3.09 34.80
N PHE A 18 -10.01 -3.94 34.20
CA PHE A 18 -9.72 -4.57 32.91
C PHE A 18 -9.71 -3.56 31.75
N MET A 19 -10.62 -2.56 31.76
CA MET A 19 -10.64 -1.49 30.75
C MET A 19 -9.40 -0.59 30.84
N VAL A 20 -8.97 -0.21 32.05
CA VAL A 20 -7.77 0.61 32.25
C VAL A 20 -6.50 -0.15 31.87
N PHE A 21 -6.43 -1.46 32.17
CA PHE A 21 -5.33 -2.32 31.75
C PHE A 21 -5.25 -2.46 30.22
N TRP A 22 -6.40 -2.59 29.54
CA TRP A 22 -6.44 -2.66 28.07
C TRP A 22 -6.02 -1.33 27.42
N THR A 23 -6.38 -0.19 28.00
CA THR A 23 -5.91 1.13 27.51
C THR A 23 -4.42 1.35 27.74
N PHE A 24 -3.85 0.81 28.82
CA PHE A 24 -2.42 0.93 29.10
C PHE A 24 -1.58 0.02 28.19
N VAL A 25 -2.07 -1.19 27.91
CA VAL A 25 -1.41 -2.15 26.99
C VAL A 25 -1.50 -1.68 25.52
N CYS A 26 -2.60 -1.06 25.09
CA CYS A 26 -2.68 -0.41 23.77
C CYS A 26 -1.85 0.88 23.67
N GLY A 27 -1.63 1.60 24.78
CA GLY A 27 -0.78 2.79 24.80
C GLY A 27 0.71 2.47 24.61
N MET A 28 1.16 1.32 25.10
CA MET A 28 2.56 0.90 24.99
C MET A 28 2.94 0.31 23.63
N THR A 29 1.97 -0.11 22.79
CA THR A 29 2.25 -0.54 21.41
C THR A 29 2.27 0.61 20.40
N ALA A 30 1.86 1.82 20.81
CA ALA A 30 1.89 3.03 19.97
C ALA A 30 3.17 3.87 20.16
N PHE A 31 4.07 3.46 21.07
CA PHE A 31 5.30 4.18 21.38
C PHE A 31 6.48 3.20 21.47
N GLY A 32 6.75 2.53 20.34
CA GLY A 32 7.82 1.55 20.25
C GLY A 32 8.48 1.59 18.87
N ALA A 33 9.73 2.09 18.86
CA ALA A 33 10.70 2.05 17.77
C ALA A 33 10.46 3.02 16.58
N GLN A 34 10.60 4.32 16.84
CA GLN A 34 11.26 5.18 15.86
C GLN A 34 12.75 5.13 16.17
N SER A 35 13.45 4.19 15.52
CA SER A 35 14.89 4.22 15.41
C SER A 35 15.24 5.39 14.51
N GLU A 36 15.38 6.58 15.07
CA GLU A 36 16.12 7.64 14.40
C GLU A 36 17.60 7.25 14.43
N SER A 37 17.99 6.41 13.47
CA SER A 37 19.37 6.41 13.00
C SER A 37 19.60 7.74 12.29
N GLY A 38 19.82 8.79 13.09
CA GLY A 38 20.53 9.98 12.64
C GLY A 38 21.95 9.57 12.31
N SER A 39 22.16 8.95 11.15
CA SER A 39 23.49 8.80 10.57
C SER A 39 23.87 10.13 9.96
N ALA A 40 25.04 10.64 10.34
CA ALA A 40 25.71 11.77 9.75
C ALA A 40 25.55 11.77 8.22
N ALA A 41 25.37 12.94 7.60
CA ALA A 41 25.20 13.12 6.15
C ALA A 41 26.05 12.13 5.34
N GLU A 42 25.42 10.99 5.05
CA GLU A 42 26.12 9.80 4.57
C GLU A 42 26.11 9.98 3.05
N GLN A 43 27.29 10.21 2.47
CA GLN A 43 27.45 10.55 1.05
C GLN A 43 26.56 9.67 0.17
N ARG A 44 25.76 10.29 -0.69
CA ARG A 44 24.82 9.62 -1.62
C ARG A 44 25.11 9.88 -3.09
N VAL A 45 26.08 10.74 -3.39
CA VAL A 45 26.58 10.96 -4.75
C VAL A 45 27.94 10.30 -4.94
N PHE A 46 27.99 9.33 -5.84
CA PHE A 46 29.20 8.59 -6.19
C PHE A 46 29.55 8.83 -7.66
N ASP A 47 30.45 9.78 -7.89
CA ASP A 47 30.94 10.09 -9.23
C ASP A 47 32.18 9.23 -9.58
N MET A 48 31.96 7.99 -10.02
CA MET A 48 33.07 7.09 -10.38
C MET A 48 33.54 7.32 -11.83
N ALA A 49 32.70 7.96 -12.65
CA ALA A 49 33.04 8.29 -14.04
C ALA A 49 33.69 9.68 -14.21
N GLY A 50 33.79 10.48 -13.16
CA GLY A 50 34.38 11.82 -13.22
C GLY A 50 33.58 12.77 -14.09
N LEU A 51 32.25 12.64 -14.10
CA LEU A 51 31.34 13.44 -14.90
C LEU A 51 30.95 14.76 -14.23
N LEU A 52 31.12 14.85 -12.92
CA LEU A 52 30.74 16.01 -12.13
C LEU A 52 31.99 16.75 -11.64
N SER A 53 31.95 18.07 -11.73
CA SER A 53 32.89 18.91 -10.96
C SER A 53 32.60 18.82 -9.46
N ASP A 54 33.57 19.22 -8.63
CA ASP A 54 33.39 19.24 -7.17
C ASP A 54 32.20 20.12 -6.77
N GLU A 55 32.03 21.28 -7.42
CA GLU A 55 30.89 22.17 -7.15
C GLU A 55 29.55 21.59 -7.58
N GLU A 56 29.50 20.82 -8.67
CA GLU A 56 28.29 20.14 -9.12
C GLU A 56 27.93 18.97 -8.20
N LYS A 57 28.95 18.22 -7.76
CA LYS A 57 28.77 17.11 -6.83
C LYS A 57 28.18 17.60 -5.51
N ASP A 58 28.69 18.70 -4.96
CA ASP A 58 28.16 19.29 -3.72
C ASP A 58 26.70 19.74 -3.86
N LYS A 59 26.34 20.35 -5.01
CA LYS A 59 24.94 20.73 -5.29
C LYS A 59 24.00 19.54 -5.38
N VAL A 60 24.43 18.48 -6.08
CA VAL A 60 23.62 17.25 -6.21
C VAL A 60 23.48 16.57 -4.85
N GLU A 61 24.54 16.53 -4.06
CA GLU A 61 24.53 15.96 -2.71
C GLU A 61 23.57 16.73 -1.79
N GLU A 62 23.58 18.06 -1.83
CA GLU A 62 22.63 18.89 -1.08
C GLU A 62 21.18 18.64 -1.52
N SER A 63 20.93 18.55 -2.83
CA SER A 63 19.60 18.26 -3.38
C SER A 63 19.09 16.89 -2.93
N ILE A 64 19.93 15.86 -3.01
CA ILE A 64 19.60 14.50 -2.56
C ILE A 64 19.38 14.46 -1.05
N ALA A 65 20.22 15.13 -0.26
CA ALA A 65 20.05 15.20 1.19
C ALA A 65 18.71 15.87 1.57
N SER A 66 18.32 16.94 0.86
CA SER A 66 17.01 17.57 1.00
C SER A 66 15.88 16.60 0.65
N SER A 67 15.97 15.92 -0.49
CA SER A 67 14.97 14.96 -0.96
C SER A 67 14.77 13.82 0.05
N ARG A 68 15.87 13.24 0.57
CA ARG A 68 15.83 12.19 1.61
C ARG A 68 15.16 12.67 2.88
N LYS A 69 15.45 13.90 3.32
CA LYS A 69 14.85 14.47 4.54
C LYS A 69 13.35 14.70 4.39
N LYS A 70 12.89 15.15 3.22
CA LYS A 70 11.46 15.39 2.95
C LYS A 70 10.68 14.10 2.76
N THR A 71 11.23 13.16 2.00
CA THR A 71 10.55 11.92 1.62
C THR A 71 10.66 10.83 2.70
N GLY A 72 11.68 10.89 3.55
CA GLY A 72 12.02 9.82 4.50
C GLY A 72 12.51 8.54 3.82
N MET A 73 12.83 8.59 2.53
CA MET A 73 13.32 7.46 1.73
C MET A 73 14.80 7.69 1.37
N ASP A 74 15.54 6.60 1.15
CA ASP A 74 16.93 6.73 0.70
C ASP A 74 16.98 7.01 -0.80
N VAL A 75 17.84 7.93 -1.21
CA VAL A 75 18.02 8.35 -2.61
C VAL A 75 19.52 8.38 -2.88
N VAL A 76 19.96 7.70 -3.94
CA VAL A 76 21.38 7.53 -4.27
C VAL A 76 21.62 7.87 -5.74
N ALA A 77 22.69 8.59 -6.05
CA ALA A 77 23.12 8.89 -7.41
C ALA A 77 24.51 8.33 -7.66
N VAL A 78 24.67 7.62 -8.77
CA VAL A 78 25.92 6.96 -9.15
C VAL A 78 26.23 7.25 -10.62
N THR A 79 27.47 7.60 -10.91
CA THR A 79 28.02 7.56 -12.27
C THR A 79 29.09 6.47 -12.30
N ALA A 80 29.12 5.67 -13.36
CA ALA A 80 30.16 4.66 -13.55
C ALA A 80 30.41 4.38 -15.03
N PHE A 81 31.56 3.81 -15.34
CA PHE A 81 31.85 3.31 -16.69
C PHE A 81 31.41 1.87 -16.85
N HIS A 82 30.99 1.53 -18.07
CA HIS A 82 30.58 0.19 -18.44
C HIS A 82 31.74 -0.81 -18.24
N ASP A 83 31.57 -1.75 -17.31
CA ASP A 83 32.59 -2.74 -16.94
C ASP A 83 32.71 -3.92 -17.94
N GLY A 84 31.78 -3.99 -18.89
CA GLY A 84 31.73 -5.00 -19.96
C GLY A 84 31.24 -6.36 -19.50
N LYS A 85 30.87 -6.51 -18.22
CA LYS A 85 30.49 -7.78 -17.60
C LYS A 85 29.05 -7.78 -17.13
N ARG A 86 28.60 -6.64 -16.58
CA ARG A 86 27.27 -6.47 -16.00
C ARG A 86 26.46 -5.47 -16.80
N SER A 87 25.17 -5.74 -16.93
CA SER A 87 24.20 -4.77 -17.41
C SER A 87 24.07 -3.59 -16.43
N ALA A 88 23.51 -2.47 -16.88
CA ALA A 88 23.26 -1.32 -16.01
C ALA A 88 22.31 -1.68 -14.84
N MET A 89 21.33 -2.55 -15.08
CA MET A 89 20.44 -3.12 -14.06
C MET A 89 21.23 -3.86 -12.98
N GLU A 90 22.02 -4.87 -13.37
CA GLU A 90 22.79 -5.68 -12.41
C GLU A 90 23.78 -4.82 -11.61
N TYR A 91 24.45 -3.86 -12.27
CA TYR A 91 25.37 -2.96 -11.58
C TYR A 91 24.64 -2.10 -10.53
N ALA A 92 23.51 -1.51 -10.89
CA ALA A 92 22.72 -0.65 -10.00
C ALA A 92 22.21 -1.43 -8.78
N ASP A 93 21.65 -2.62 -9.00
CA ASP A 93 21.11 -3.47 -7.93
C ASP A 93 22.21 -3.97 -7.01
N ASP A 94 23.32 -4.46 -7.58
CA ASP A 94 24.49 -4.91 -6.82
C ASP A 94 25.05 -3.77 -5.96
N PHE A 95 25.18 -2.57 -6.54
CA PHE A 95 25.69 -1.41 -5.81
C PHE A 95 24.75 -1.00 -4.68
N TYR A 96 23.43 -1.10 -4.89
CA TYR A 96 22.44 -0.84 -3.86
C TYR A 96 22.56 -1.82 -2.69
N ASP A 97 22.63 -3.10 -3.00
CA ASP A 97 22.62 -4.18 -2.02
C ASP A 97 23.93 -4.27 -1.23
N GLN A 98 25.08 -4.16 -1.90
CA GLN A 98 26.41 -4.24 -1.29
C GLN A 98 26.67 -3.11 -0.31
N ASN A 99 26.18 -1.90 -0.62
CA ASN A 99 26.37 -0.73 0.23
C ASN A 99 25.25 -0.59 1.29
N GLY A 100 24.23 -1.46 1.25
CA GLY A 100 23.19 -1.52 2.26
C GLY A 100 22.27 -0.30 2.28
N TYR A 101 22.04 0.33 1.12
CA TYR A 101 21.16 1.49 1.04
C TYR A 101 19.70 1.14 1.31
N GLY A 102 18.92 2.18 1.63
CA GLY A 102 17.49 2.07 1.90
C GLY A 102 17.13 2.29 3.36
N THR A 103 15.89 2.75 3.57
CA THR A 103 15.38 3.09 4.90
C THR A 103 14.41 2.02 5.43
N GLY A 104 14.55 1.69 6.72
CA GLY A 104 13.68 0.76 7.43
C GLY A 104 13.92 -0.73 7.11
N SER A 105 13.06 -1.60 7.63
CA SER A 105 13.21 -3.05 7.50
C SER A 105 13.08 -3.59 6.07
N LYS A 106 12.44 -2.81 5.18
CA LYS A 106 12.26 -3.15 3.76
C LYS A 106 13.31 -2.50 2.85
N LYS A 107 14.35 -1.85 3.41
CA LYS A 107 15.37 -1.11 2.65
C LYS A 107 14.75 -0.21 1.56
N SER A 108 13.77 0.60 1.93
CA SER A 108 13.02 1.41 0.94
C SER A 108 13.86 2.57 0.44
N GLY A 109 14.05 2.65 -0.87
CA GLY A 109 14.87 3.68 -1.50
C GLY A 109 14.94 3.53 -3.01
N VAL A 110 15.65 4.45 -3.64
CA VAL A 110 15.90 4.51 -5.07
C VAL A 110 17.35 4.84 -5.35
N LEU A 111 17.92 4.22 -6.38
CA LEU A 111 19.23 4.54 -6.91
C LEU A 111 19.11 4.86 -8.40
N VAL A 112 19.75 5.94 -8.82
CA VAL A 112 19.93 6.29 -10.22
C VAL A 112 21.38 6.08 -10.62
N LEU A 113 21.60 5.34 -11.70
CA LEU A 113 22.88 5.04 -12.31
C LEU A 113 22.96 5.69 -13.68
N LEU A 114 24.01 6.46 -13.93
CA LEU A 114 24.45 6.85 -15.27
C LEU A 114 25.65 5.99 -15.66
N TYR A 115 25.42 5.01 -16.54
CA TYR A 115 26.40 4.02 -16.95
C TYR A 115 26.97 4.38 -18.32
N MET A 116 28.13 5.01 -18.33
CA MET A 116 28.77 5.54 -19.53
C MET A 116 29.47 4.43 -20.32
N ASP A 117 29.33 4.41 -21.65
CA ASP A 117 29.92 3.35 -22.49
C ASP A 117 31.46 3.30 -22.37
N ALA A 118 32.11 4.46 -22.36
CA ALA A 118 33.56 4.59 -22.18
C ALA A 118 33.96 6.03 -21.78
N PRO A 119 35.17 6.24 -21.23
CA PRO A 119 35.69 7.57 -20.94
C PRO A 119 35.67 8.48 -22.17
N GLY A 120 35.06 9.67 -22.03
CA GLY A 120 34.95 10.65 -23.11
C GLY A 120 33.88 10.35 -24.16
N GLN A 121 33.12 9.26 -24.05
CA GLN A 121 31.95 9.04 -24.88
C GLN A 121 30.71 9.76 -24.34
N ARG A 122 29.85 10.16 -25.27
CA ARG A 122 28.59 10.86 -24.95
C ARG A 122 27.43 9.91 -24.70
N GLY A 123 27.54 8.66 -25.18
CA GLY A 123 26.51 7.63 -25.07
C GLY A 123 26.65 6.84 -23.77
N GLY A 124 25.51 6.49 -23.20
CA GLY A 124 25.42 5.68 -22.01
C GLY A 124 24.03 5.10 -21.80
N GLU A 125 23.88 4.37 -20.71
CA GLU A 125 22.61 3.82 -20.24
C GLU A 125 22.28 4.42 -18.87
N SER A 126 21.09 4.99 -18.73
CA SER A 126 20.56 5.41 -17.44
C SER A 126 19.71 4.29 -16.88
N TRP A 127 19.95 3.89 -15.63
CA TRP A 127 19.15 2.88 -14.93
C TRP A 127 18.66 3.42 -13.59
N ILE A 128 17.38 3.22 -13.29
CA ILE A 128 16.78 3.55 -11.99
C ILE A 128 16.42 2.23 -11.32
N SER A 129 17.07 1.92 -10.20
CA SER A 129 16.76 0.78 -9.35
C SER A 129 15.94 1.23 -8.15
N THR A 130 14.87 0.50 -7.82
CA THR A 130 13.94 0.81 -6.73
C THR A 130 13.80 -0.39 -5.81
N SER A 131 13.80 -0.14 -4.50
CA SER A 131 13.65 -1.20 -3.50
C SER A 131 12.56 -0.88 -2.47
N GLY A 132 11.99 -1.94 -1.90
CA GLY A 132 11.01 -1.86 -0.82
C GLY A 132 9.72 -1.13 -1.21
N ASN A 133 9.31 -0.15 -0.40
CA ASN A 133 8.09 0.62 -0.67
C ASN A 133 8.21 1.50 -1.91
N MET A 134 9.42 1.83 -2.34
CA MET A 134 9.64 2.71 -3.49
C MET A 134 9.15 2.08 -4.79
N ILE A 135 9.25 0.75 -4.92
CA ILE A 135 8.67 -0.01 -6.04
C ILE A 135 7.17 0.29 -6.20
N ARG A 136 6.45 0.54 -5.09
CA ARG A 136 5.01 0.82 -5.14
C ARG A 136 4.67 2.25 -5.46
N ILE A 137 5.58 3.17 -5.12
CA ILE A 137 5.42 4.60 -5.38
C ILE A 137 5.81 4.89 -6.82
N LEU A 138 6.96 4.39 -7.25
CA LEU A 138 7.50 4.55 -8.60
C LEU A 138 7.05 3.35 -9.45
N THR A 139 5.88 3.50 -10.07
CA THR A 139 5.40 2.58 -11.10
C THR A 139 6.27 2.65 -12.35
N ASP A 140 6.21 1.63 -13.21
CA ASP A 140 6.98 1.59 -14.46
C ASP A 140 6.75 2.87 -15.29
N SER A 141 5.49 3.33 -15.35
CA SER A 141 5.09 4.58 -16.02
C SER A 141 5.71 5.85 -15.41
N ARG A 142 5.91 5.88 -14.08
CA ARG A 142 6.55 7.01 -13.40
C ARG A 142 8.05 6.98 -13.60
N ILE A 143 8.66 5.80 -13.58
CA ILE A 143 10.09 5.62 -13.88
C ILE A 143 10.38 6.05 -15.33
N GLU A 144 9.52 5.68 -16.29
CA GLU A 144 9.62 6.16 -17.67
C GLU A 144 9.56 7.69 -17.73
N ALA A 145 8.59 8.33 -17.07
CA ALA A 145 8.48 9.79 -17.05
C ALA A 145 9.73 10.47 -16.45
N ILE A 146 10.24 9.98 -15.31
CA ILE A 146 11.48 10.49 -14.69
C ILE A 146 12.64 10.40 -15.69
N GLN A 147 12.75 9.29 -16.42
CA GLN A 147 13.80 9.16 -17.41
C GLN A 147 13.61 10.04 -18.65
N ASP A 148 12.38 10.37 -19.04
CA ASP A 148 12.13 11.36 -20.10
C ASP A 148 12.65 12.73 -19.67
N ASP A 149 12.33 13.14 -18.44
CA ASP A 149 12.76 14.42 -17.87
C ASP A 149 14.29 14.48 -17.72
N MET A 150 14.92 13.40 -17.26
CA MET A 150 16.39 13.29 -17.21
C MET A 150 17.03 13.32 -18.60
N ALA A 151 16.44 12.65 -19.60
CA ALA A 151 17.01 12.51 -20.93
C ALA A 151 17.21 13.88 -21.63
N GLU A 152 16.37 14.87 -21.32
CA GLU A 152 16.55 16.23 -21.83
C GLU A 152 17.90 16.83 -21.42
N TYR A 153 18.30 16.68 -20.16
CA TYR A 153 19.57 17.18 -19.62
C TYR A 153 20.76 16.34 -20.11
N LEU A 154 20.60 15.02 -20.13
CA LEU A 154 21.63 14.09 -20.62
C LEU A 154 22.00 14.38 -22.08
N ARG A 155 21.04 14.79 -22.92
CA ARG A 155 21.30 15.17 -24.32
C ARG A 155 22.26 16.36 -24.45
N TYR A 156 22.24 17.28 -23.49
CA TYR A 156 23.13 18.44 -23.43
C TYR A 156 24.40 18.19 -22.59
N MET A 157 24.61 16.94 -22.11
CA MET A 157 25.71 16.55 -21.21
C MET A 157 25.65 17.28 -19.86
N ASP A 158 24.45 17.70 -19.44
CA ASP A 158 24.23 18.29 -18.12
C ASP A 158 23.87 17.19 -17.12
N TYR A 159 24.88 16.48 -16.63
CA TYR A 159 24.70 15.36 -15.70
C TYR A 159 24.21 15.83 -14.32
N SER A 160 24.69 17.00 -13.86
CA SER A 160 24.23 17.60 -12.61
C SER A 160 22.74 17.96 -12.68
N GLY A 161 22.31 18.60 -13.78
CA GLY A 161 20.91 18.90 -14.06
C GLY A 161 20.03 17.66 -14.08
N ALA A 162 20.49 16.57 -14.71
CA ALA A 162 19.77 15.30 -14.72
C ALA A 162 19.54 14.74 -13.30
N PHE A 163 20.57 14.75 -12.44
CA PHE A 163 20.43 14.29 -11.06
C PHE A 163 19.54 15.21 -10.21
N MET A 164 19.60 16.52 -10.42
CA MET A 164 18.72 17.46 -9.73
C MET A 164 17.26 17.25 -10.10
N ARG A 165 16.95 17.06 -11.40
CA ARG A 165 15.58 16.72 -11.83
C ARG A 165 15.09 15.40 -11.29
N PHE A 166 15.94 14.39 -11.33
CA PHE A 166 15.65 13.12 -10.69
C PHE A 166 15.25 13.30 -9.21
N ALA A 167 16.02 14.06 -8.42
CA ALA A 167 15.71 14.30 -7.02
C ALA A 167 14.37 15.03 -6.81
N GLU A 168 14.06 16.01 -7.66
CA GLU A 168 12.77 16.73 -7.66
C GLU A 168 11.59 15.80 -8.00
N ASP A 169 11.72 14.95 -9.01
CA ASP A 169 10.67 14.03 -9.41
C ASP A 169 10.40 12.97 -8.34
N ILE A 170 11.45 12.50 -7.64
CA ILE A 170 11.30 11.62 -6.50
C ILE A 170 10.49 12.30 -5.38
N GLU A 171 10.78 13.56 -5.06
CA GLU A 171 9.99 14.32 -4.09
C GLU A 171 8.52 14.41 -4.52
N TYR A 172 8.27 14.73 -5.80
CA TYR A 172 6.93 14.84 -6.35
C TYR A 172 6.14 13.52 -6.28
N TYR A 173 6.73 12.42 -6.73
CA TYR A 173 6.02 11.13 -6.76
C TYR A 173 5.84 10.50 -5.38
N VAL A 174 6.77 10.75 -4.44
CA VAL A 174 6.58 10.35 -3.05
C VAL A 174 5.44 11.13 -2.40
N ASP A 175 5.31 12.43 -2.65
CA ASP A 175 4.18 13.24 -2.14
C ASP A 175 2.83 12.80 -2.73
N GLN A 176 2.80 12.46 -4.02
CA GLN A 176 1.61 11.86 -4.65
C GLN A 176 1.25 10.47 -4.08
N GLY A 177 2.21 9.79 -3.44
CA GLY A 177 2.02 8.48 -2.84
C GLY A 177 1.72 7.37 -3.86
N ILE A 178 1.23 6.24 -3.35
CA ILE A 178 0.93 5.04 -4.15
C ILE A 178 -0.34 5.25 -4.97
N GLN A 179 -0.25 5.05 -6.28
CA GLN A 179 -1.39 5.19 -7.20
C GLN A 179 -2.53 4.20 -6.87
N ARG A 180 -3.77 4.61 -7.16
CA ARG A 180 -4.94 3.75 -6.96
C ARG A 180 -4.91 2.57 -7.95
N GLY A 181 -5.10 1.35 -7.44
CA GLY A 181 -5.08 0.14 -8.26
C GLY A 181 -3.67 -0.33 -8.63
N GLN A 182 -2.65 0.17 -7.92
CA GLN A 182 -1.27 -0.24 -8.09
C GLN A 182 -1.08 -1.72 -7.75
N TYR A 183 -0.29 -2.40 -8.58
CA TYR A 183 0.12 -3.79 -8.37
C TYR A 183 1.59 -3.97 -8.78
N ASN A 184 2.32 -4.74 -7.99
CA ASN A 184 3.63 -5.23 -8.41
C ASN A 184 3.43 -6.50 -9.24
N TYR A 185 4.19 -6.61 -10.32
CA TYR A 185 4.27 -7.76 -11.19
C TYR A 185 5.70 -8.28 -11.17
N ASP A 186 5.91 -9.47 -10.66
CA ASP A 186 7.21 -10.12 -10.71
C ASP A 186 7.47 -10.69 -12.12
N THR A 187 8.52 -10.21 -12.78
CA THR A 187 8.87 -10.60 -14.15
C THR A 187 9.47 -12.00 -14.22
N GLU A 188 10.01 -12.52 -13.13
CA GLU A 188 10.63 -13.85 -13.06
C GLU A 188 9.60 -14.92 -12.68
N THR A 189 8.74 -14.64 -11.71
CA THR A 189 7.77 -15.62 -11.18
C THR A 189 6.36 -15.47 -11.79
N GLY A 190 6.05 -14.30 -12.37
CA GLY A 190 4.72 -13.98 -12.88
C GLY A 190 3.70 -13.64 -11.78
N GLU A 191 4.13 -13.50 -10.53
CA GLU A 191 3.24 -13.20 -9.41
C GLU A 191 2.76 -11.74 -9.42
N ILE A 192 1.48 -11.55 -9.09
CA ILE A 192 0.83 -10.23 -9.01
C ILE A 192 0.54 -9.92 -7.54
N SER A 193 1.24 -8.95 -6.95
CA SER A 193 0.94 -8.45 -5.61
C SER A 193 0.22 -7.10 -5.67
N VAL A 194 -1.07 -7.11 -5.33
CA VAL A 194 -1.92 -5.90 -5.37
C VAL A 194 -1.78 -5.13 -4.06
N TYR A 195 -1.54 -3.82 -4.12
CA TYR A 195 -1.62 -2.96 -2.94
C TYR A 195 -3.07 -2.74 -2.54
N LYS A 196 -3.48 -3.33 -1.41
CA LYS A 196 -4.81 -3.12 -0.83
C LYS A 196 -4.73 -2.06 0.27
N SER A 197 -5.13 -0.83 -0.02
CA SER A 197 -5.37 0.18 1.03
C SER A 197 -6.84 0.11 1.47
N ILE A 198 -7.06 -0.14 2.75
CA ILE A 198 -8.40 -0.07 3.36
C ILE A 198 -8.72 1.43 3.51
N ARG A 199 -9.67 1.94 2.73
CA ARG A 199 -10.04 3.36 2.84
C ARG A 199 -10.78 3.60 4.16
N TRP A 200 -10.66 4.79 4.74
CA TRP A 200 -11.26 5.13 6.04
C TRP A 200 -12.78 4.90 6.09
N TYR A 201 -13.48 5.08 4.97
CA TYR A 201 -14.91 4.78 4.90
C TYR A 201 -15.20 3.28 4.81
N GLU A 202 -14.33 2.44 4.25
CA GLU A 202 -14.48 0.97 4.29
C GLU A 202 -14.32 0.46 5.73
N ALA A 203 -13.35 1.01 6.46
CA ALA A 203 -13.22 0.78 7.90
C ALA A 203 -14.44 1.32 8.66
N ALA A 204 -14.96 2.50 8.29
CA ALA A 204 -16.16 3.07 8.89
C ALA A 204 -17.40 2.20 8.63
N PHE A 205 -17.60 1.70 7.40
CA PHE A 205 -18.69 0.78 7.09
C PHE A 205 -18.53 -0.56 7.82
N ALA A 206 -17.31 -1.09 7.90
CA ALA A 206 -17.02 -2.31 8.65
C ALA A 206 -17.31 -2.17 10.15
N LEU A 207 -17.23 -0.96 10.71
CA LEU A 207 -17.61 -0.68 12.10
C LEU A 207 -19.11 -0.40 12.22
N ILE A 208 -19.68 0.42 11.33
CA ILE A 208 -21.07 0.88 11.39
C ILE A 208 -22.05 -0.26 11.15
N VAL A 209 -21.83 -1.13 10.17
CA VAL A 209 -22.78 -2.20 9.83
C VAL A 209 -23.01 -3.16 11.01
N PRO A 210 -21.99 -3.73 11.67
CA PRO A 210 -22.21 -4.58 12.84
C PRO A 210 -22.71 -3.78 14.05
N ALA A 211 -22.27 -2.53 14.25
CA ALA A 211 -22.78 -1.68 15.33
C ALA A 211 -24.28 -1.37 15.18
N MET A 212 -24.75 -1.16 13.95
CA MET A 212 -26.17 -0.96 13.64
C MET A 212 -27.00 -2.22 13.89
N ILE A 213 -26.50 -3.39 13.48
CA ILE A 213 -27.18 -4.67 13.72
C ILE A 213 -27.25 -4.94 15.23
N ALA A 214 -26.13 -4.84 15.95
CA ALA A 214 -26.09 -5.04 17.40
C ALA A 214 -26.96 -4.01 18.14
N GLY A 215 -26.90 -2.74 17.74
CA GLY A 215 -27.72 -1.66 18.28
C GLY A 215 -29.21 -1.89 18.07
N SER A 216 -29.61 -2.39 16.89
CA SER A 216 -31.02 -2.69 16.58
C SER A 216 -31.60 -3.77 17.51
N VAL A 217 -30.82 -4.82 17.81
CA VAL A 217 -31.24 -5.90 18.72
C VAL A 217 -31.35 -5.39 20.15
N CYS A 218 -30.35 -4.66 20.65
CA CYS A 218 -30.36 -4.11 22.00
C CYS A 218 -31.48 -3.07 22.21
N LEU A 219 -31.72 -2.20 21.23
CA LEU A 219 -32.82 -1.22 21.28
C LEU A 219 -34.20 -1.89 21.16
N GLY A 220 -34.32 -2.95 20.35
CA GLY A 220 -35.54 -3.75 20.26
C GLY A 220 -35.90 -4.42 21.58
N VAL A 221 -34.91 -4.99 22.27
CA VAL A 221 -35.10 -5.55 23.62
C VAL A 221 -35.47 -4.45 24.62
N LYS A 222 -34.74 -3.33 24.64
CA LYS A 222 -35.08 -2.19 25.51
C LYS A 222 -36.49 -1.64 25.24
N GLY A 223 -36.92 -1.58 23.98
CA GLY A 223 -38.26 -1.18 23.58
C GLY A 223 -39.35 -2.17 24.04
N ARG A 224 -39.08 -3.47 23.97
CA ARG A 224 -39.98 -4.53 24.47
C ARG A 224 -40.11 -4.54 26.00
N TYR A 225 -39.04 -4.20 26.73
CA TYR A 225 -39.06 -4.08 28.19
C TYR A 225 -39.51 -2.70 28.69
N SER A 226 -39.38 -1.67 27.86
CA SER A 226 -39.98 -0.37 28.09
C SER A 226 -41.48 -0.51 27.87
N MET A 227 -42.22 -0.86 28.94
CA MET A 227 -43.68 -0.98 29.01
C MET A 227 -44.41 0.34 28.68
N LYS A 228 -44.20 0.88 27.48
CA LYS A 228 -45.05 1.90 26.88
C LYS A 228 -46.08 1.15 26.06
N GLN A 229 -47.33 1.22 26.49
CA GLN A 229 -48.46 0.66 25.75
C GLN A 229 -48.38 1.14 24.30
N SER A 230 -48.17 0.19 23.37
CA SER A 230 -48.33 0.49 21.96
C SER A 230 -49.80 0.87 21.73
N GLN A 231 -50.06 1.83 20.85
CA GLN A 231 -51.43 2.26 20.53
C GLN A 231 -52.32 1.08 20.09
N ARG A 232 -51.68 0.02 19.55
CA ARG A 232 -52.27 -1.25 19.14
C ARG A 232 -52.76 -2.12 20.31
N ASP A 233 -52.08 -2.07 21.46
CA ASP A 233 -52.48 -2.80 22.67
C ASP A 233 -53.68 -2.11 23.34
N ARG A 234 -53.74 -0.78 23.27
CA ARG A 234 -54.88 0.01 23.75
C ARG A 234 -56.14 -0.19 22.90
N SER A 235 -56.00 -0.40 21.58
CA SER A 235 -57.14 -0.77 20.73
C SER A 235 -57.61 -2.22 20.95
N ASN A 236 -56.70 -3.15 21.24
CA ASN A 236 -57.05 -4.54 21.54
C ASN A 236 -57.71 -4.71 22.92
N ALA A 237 -57.34 -3.89 23.91
CA ALA A 237 -58.02 -3.89 25.21
C ALA A 237 -59.52 -3.52 25.09
N LEU A 238 -59.88 -2.66 24.13
CA LEU A 238 -61.27 -2.31 23.81
C LEU A 238 -62.02 -3.43 23.05
N LEU A 239 -61.30 -4.40 22.50
CA LEU A 239 -61.86 -5.55 21.79
C LEU A 239 -61.96 -6.81 22.68
N ALA A 240 -61.61 -6.73 23.97
CA ALA A 240 -61.70 -7.86 24.91
C ALA A 240 -63.12 -8.45 25.03
N TYR A 241 -64.16 -7.68 24.68
CA TYR A 241 -65.55 -8.18 24.58
C TYR A 241 -65.78 -9.18 23.42
N ARG A 242 -64.85 -9.31 22.47
CA ARG A 242 -64.90 -10.30 21.37
C ARG A 242 -64.25 -11.65 21.70
N ALA A 243 -63.71 -11.84 22.91
CA ALA A 243 -63.04 -13.09 23.29
C ALA A 243 -63.96 -14.33 23.26
N ASP A 244 -65.29 -14.16 23.24
CA ASP A 244 -66.26 -15.25 23.17
C ASP A 244 -66.72 -15.63 21.75
N THR A 245 -66.19 -15.00 20.69
CA THR A 245 -66.52 -15.44 19.32
C THR A 245 -65.65 -16.62 18.91
N ARG A 246 -66.21 -17.83 18.92
CA ARG A 246 -65.60 -19.04 18.35
C ARG A 246 -65.39 -18.86 16.84
N PHE A 247 -64.14 -18.61 16.42
CA PHE A 247 -63.75 -18.68 15.02
C PHE A 247 -63.43 -20.13 14.64
N MET A 248 -64.26 -20.74 13.78
CA MET A 248 -63.89 -22.00 13.12
C MET A 248 -63.02 -21.66 11.90
N PHE A 249 -61.71 -21.87 12.00
CA PHE A 249 -60.83 -21.86 10.84
C PHE A 249 -61.01 -23.18 10.07
N SER A 250 -61.65 -23.14 8.91
CA SER A 250 -61.55 -24.24 7.96
C SER A 250 -60.13 -24.31 7.42
N ASN A 251 -59.52 -25.48 7.55
CA ASN A 251 -58.14 -25.74 7.17
C ASN A 251 -58.04 -25.82 5.64
N CYS A 252 -57.72 -24.69 4.98
CA CYS A 252 -57.40 -24.68 3.55
C CYS A 252 -55.93 -25.06 3.38
N ASN A 253 -55.68 -26.35 3.11
CA ASN A 253 -54.35 -26.82 2.72
C ASN A 253 -54.08 -26.41 1.27
N ASP A 254 -53.09 -25.54 1.07
CA ASP A 254 -52.59 -25.17 -0.25
C ASP A 254 -51.47 -26.15 -0.64
N LEU A 255 -51.75 -27.02 -1.62
CA LEU A 255 -50.87 -28.10 -2.04
C LEU A 255 -50.10 -27.64 -3.29
N LEU A 256 -48.80 -27.39 -3.12
CA LEU A 256 -47.94 -26.92 -4.20
C LEU A 256 -47.61 -28.11 -5.12
N LEU A 257 -48.39 -28.28 -6.19
CA LEU A 257 -48.41 -29.50 -6.98
C LEU A 257 -47.17 -29.72 -7.85
N ASN A 258 -46.53 -28.68 -8.38
CA ASN A 258 -45.30 -28.84 -9.17
C ASN A 258 -44.48 -27.55 -9.24
N LYS A 259 -43.15 -27.70 -9.23
CA LYS A 259 -42.18 -26.62 -9.47
C LYS A 259 -41.18 -27.09 -10.53
N PHE A 260 -41.22 -26.49 -11.70
CA PHE A 260 -40.23 -26.74 -12.75
C PHE A 260 -39.09 -25.72 -12.65
N VAL A 261 -37.86 -26.22 -12.50
CA VAL A 261 -36.64 -25.41 -12.52
C VAL A 261 -35.75 -25.93 -13.63
N THR A 262 -35.42 -25.07 -14.60
CA THR A 262 -34.51 -25.38 -15.70
C THR A 262 -33.23 -24.59 -15.51
N SER A 263 -32.08 -25.27 -15.50
CA SER A 263 -30.75 -24.63 -15.43
C SER A 263 -29.97 -24.96 -16.69
N VAL A 264 -29.39 -23.94 -17.32
CA VAL A 264 -28.54 -24.09 -18.51
C VAL A 264 -27.10 -23.66 -18.15
N PRO A 265 -26.08 -24.51 -18.38
CA PRO A 265 -24.69 -24.13 -18.17
C PRO A 265 -24.17 -23.23 -19.30
N ILE A 266 -23.46 -22.17 -18.94
CA ILE A 266 -22.81 -21.25 -19.89
C ILE A 266 -21.38 -21.77 -20.16
N PRO A 267 -21.04 -22.18 -21.40
CA PRO A 267 -19.68 -22.59 -21.72
C PRO A 267 -18.73 -21.40 -21.66
N ARG A 268 -17.61 -21.56 -20.95
CA ARG A 268 -16.50 -20.59 -20.93
C ARG A 268 -15.51 -20.96 -22.02
N ASN A 269 -15.20 -19.99 -22.87
CA ASN A 269 -14.22 -20.10 -23.94
C ASN A 269 -12.81 -20.23 -23.35
N THR A 270 -12.16 -21.39 -23.51
CA THR A 270 -10.71 -21.56 -23.31
C THR A 270 -10.02 -21.52 -24.66
N GLY A 271 -9.97 -20.33 -25.26
CA GLY A 271 -9.24 -20.04 -26.48
C GLY A 271 -7.99 -19.25 -26.16
N GLY A 272 -6.89 -19.93 -25.84
CA GLY A 272 -5.57 -19.32 -25.72
C GLY A 272 -4.94 -19.16 -27.10
N SER A 273 -5.16 -18.02 -27.74
CA SER A 273 -4.38 -17.59 -28.90
C SER A 273 -3.11 -16.90 -28.42
N GLY A 274 -1.95 -17.46 -28.79
CA GLY A 274 -0.66 -16.82 -28.61
C GLY A 274 -0.63 -15.45 -29.31
N GLY A 275 -0.33 -14.43 -28.53
CA GLY A 275 -0.08 -13.08 -28.99
C GLY A 275 1.23 -12.61 -28.39
N SER A 276 2.23 -12.43 -29.25
CA SER A 276 3.43 -11.64 -28.96
C SER A 276 2.95 -10.22 -28.64
N GLY A 277 2.92 -9.88 -27.36
CA GLY A 277 2.34 -8.63 -26.84
C GLY A 277 3.45 -7.66 -26.46
N GLY A 278 3.63 -6.62 -27.28
CA GLY A 278 4.34 -5.42 -26.88
C GLY A 278 3.71 -4.87 -25.60
N GLY A 279 4.55 -4.56 -24.62
CA GLY A 279 4.14 -4.15 -23.29
C GLY A 279 3.37 -2.84 -23.34
N HIS A 280 2.05 -2.92 -23.13
CA HIS A 280 1.28 -1.76 -22.71
C HIS A 280 1.51 -1.60 -21.21
N SER A 281 2.27 -0.57 -20.82
CA SER A 281 2.42 -0.15 -19.44
C SER A 281 1.04 0.28 -18.93
N SER A 282 0.41 -0.56 -18.08
CA SER A 282 -0.75 -0.11 -17.32
C SER A 282 -0.24 0.89 -16.28
N SER A 283 -0.91 2.05 -16.17
CA SER A 283 -0.44 3.17 -15.36
C SER A 283 -0.10 2.82 -13.90
N GLY A 284 -0.67 1.73 -13.35
CA GLY A 284 -0.45 1.25 -11.99
C GLY A 284 0.47 0.03 -11.86
N ARG A 285 1.14 -0.43 -12.92
CA ARG A 285 2.06 -1.59 -12.84
C ARG A 285 3.44 -1.15 -12.34
N SER A 286 4.01 -1.94 -11.44
CA SER A 286 5.45 -1.91 -11.14
C SER A 286 6.03 -3.29 -11.40
N SER A 287 6.99 -3.40 -12.30
CA SER A 287 7.73 -4.64 -12.55
C SER A 287 8.78 -4.87 -11.48
N THR A 288 8.98 -6.13 -11.06
CA THR A 288 10.00 -6.51 -10.08
C THR A 288 10.78 -7.73 -10.53
N HIS A 289 12.07 -7.78 -10.22
CA HIS A 289 12.99 -8.88 -10.46
C HIS A 289 13.87 -9.13 -9.21
N THR A 290 14.67 -10.19 -9.23
CA THR A 290 15.52 -10.58 -8.10
C THR A 290 16.98 -10.27 -8.39
N SER A 291 17.64 -9.53 -7.49
CA SER A 291 19.09 -9.28 -7.61
C SER A 291 19.91 -10.53 -7.27
N SER A 292 21.19 -10.51 -7.63
CA SER A 292 22.17 -11.54 -7.26
C SER A 292 22.24 -11.80 -5.75
N GLY A 293 21.95 -10.77 -4.94
CA GLY A 293 21.86 -10.83 -3.48
C GLY A 293 20.57 -11.42 -2.92
N GLY A 294 19.61 -11.81 -3.77
CA GLY A 294 18.31 -12.35 -3.37
C GLY A 294 17.33 -11.28 -2.87
N HIS A 295 17.55 -10.00 -3.19
CA HIS A 295 16.64 -8.91 -2.87
C HIS A 295 15.72 -8.61 -4.06
N SER A 296 14.48 -8.23 -3.78
CA SER A 296 13.53 -7.83 -4.82
C SER A 296 13.73 -6.35 -5.15
N HIS A 297 13.96 -6.09 -6.42
CA HIS A 297 14.10 -4.75 -6.98
C HIS A 297 13.04 -4.54 -8.06
N GLY A 298 12.60 -3.30 -8.22
CA GLY A 298 11.97 -2.84 -9.43
C GLY A 298 12.90 -1.87 -10.13
N GLY A 299 12.52 -1.39 -11.30
CA GLY A 299 13.36 -0.42 -11.99
C GLY A 299 13.09 -0.36 -13.47
N GLY A 300 13.76 0.58 -14.11
CA GLY A 300 13.71 0.74 -15.54
C GLY A 300 14.97 1.45 -16.02
N GLY A 301 15.28 1.29 -17.30
CA GLY A 301 16.45 1.88 -17.91
C GLY A 301 16.26 2.15 -19.38
N ARG A 302 17.06 3.08 -19.89
CA ARG A 302 17.13 3.41 -21.31
C ARG A 302 18.52 3.91 -21.67
N ARG A 303 18.84 3.84 -22.96
CA ARG A 303 20.03 4.49 -23.52
C ARG A 303 19.75 5.95 -23.85
N PHE A 304 20.78 6.78 -23.74
CA PHE A 304 20.75 8.21 -24.08
C PHE A 304 21.95 8.60 -24.95
#